data_AF-A0A139DE21-F1
#
_entry.id   AF-A0A139DE21-F1
#
_cell.length_a   1.000
_cell.length_b   1.000
_cell.length_c   1.000
_cell.angle_alpha   90.00
_cell.angle_beta   90.00
_cell.angle_gamma   90.00
#
_symmetry.space_group_name_H-M   'P 1'
#
loop_
_entity.id
_entity.type
_entity.pdbx_description
1 polymer ?
#
loop_
_entity_poly.entity_id
_entity_poly.type
_entity_poly.pdbx_seq_one_letter_code
_entity_poly.pdbx_strand_id
1 'polypeptide(L)'
;LAEHLGAERVLWLEHGYLAGDDTDSHIDTLARFCAPDHICYVACPNETDEHFDALQAMAEELQEFRCKDGQPYKLTALPWPDALYDEDGQRLPATYANFLIINEAVLLPVYQVAQDEEAVRIMSELFPDREIVPINCRPLIHQHGSLHCITMQIPEGVLKV
;
A
#
# COMPACT_ATOMS: atom_id res chain seq x y z
N LEU A 1 16.59 1.40 -13.66
CA LEU A 1 16.19 0.46 -12.57
C LEU A 1 17.21 -0.67 -12.40
N ALA A 2 17.51 -1.47 -13.42
CA ALA A 2 18.47 -2.58 -13.30
C ALA A 2 19.88 -2.15 -12.84
N GLU A 3 20.47 -1.13 -13.46
CA GLU A 3 21.85 -0.71 -13.14
C GLU A 3 21.99 -0.12 -11.73
N HIS A 4 21.10 0.78 -11.33
CA HIS A 4 21.19 1.48 -10.04
C HIS A 4 20.58 0.72 -8.85
N LEU A 5 19.49 -0.04 -9.08
CA LEU A 5 18.81 -0.77 -8.01
C LEU A 5 19.20 -2.26 -7.98
N GLY A 6 19.97 -2.74 -8.96
CA GLY A 6 20.32 -4.17 -9.08
C GLY A 6 19.14 -5.06 -9.48
N ALA A 7 18.01 -4.48 -9.90
CA ALA A 7 16.81 -5.23 -10.23
C ALA A 7 17.00 -6.08 -11.51
N GLU A 8 16.88 -7.40 -11.41
CA GLU A 8 16.92 -8.30 -12.57
C GLU A 8 15.64 -8.23 -13.42
N ARG A 9 14.53 -7.80 -12.81
CA ARG A 9 13.22 -7.74 -13.46
C ARG A 9 12.38 -6.61 -12.86
N VAL A 10 11.54 -6.02 -13.70
CA VAL A 10 10.56 -4.99 -13.31
C VAL A 10 9.18 -5.47 -13.73
N LEU A 11 8.23 -5.42 -12.81
CA LEU A 11 6.82 -5.71 -13.04
C LEU A 11 6.09 -4.37 -13.17
N TRP A 12 5.33 -4.18 -14.24
CA TRP A 12 4.67 -2.92 -14.55
C TRP A 12 3.16 -3.10 -14.45
N LEU A 13 2.52 -2.26 -13.65
CA LEU A 13 1.07 -2.10 -13.63
C LEU A 13 0.73 -0.92 -14.56
N GLU A 14 -0.27 -1.08 -15.41
CA GLU A 14 -0.80 0.00 -16.24
C GLU A 14 -2.04 0.63 -15.61
N HIS A 15 -2.62 -0.02 -14.59
CA HIS A 15 -3.85 0.39 -13.94
C HIS A 15 -3.66 0.65 -12.43
N GLY A 16 -4.61 1.39 -11.87
CA GLY A 16 -4.64 1.79 -10.46
C GLY A 16 -4.31 3.27 -10.25
N TYR A 17 -5.13 3.95 -9.45
CA TYR A 17 -4.90 5.30 -8.97
C TYR A 17 -5.71 5.54 -7.69
N LEU A 18 -5.43 6.64 -6.98
CA LEU A 18 -6.26 7.15 -5.90
C LEU A 18 -6.59 8.63 -6.15
N ALA A 19 -7.83 9.02 -5.92
CA ALA A 19 -8.26 10.41 -5.98
C ALA A 19 -7.60 11.21 -4.84
N GLY A 20 -7.18 12.43 -5.15
CA GLY A 20 -6.42 13.27 -4.23
C GLY A 20 -4.95 12.84 -4.08
N ASP A 21 -4.49 11.85 -4.84
CA ASP A 21 -3.07 11.55 -4.99
C ASP A 21 -2.41 12.54 -5.97
N ASP A 22 -1.36 13.22 -5.52
CA ASP A 22 -0.60 14.20 -6.30
C ASP A 22 0.69 13.59 -6.90
N THR A 23 0.88 12.27 -6.81
CA THR A 23 2.15 11.59 -7.15
C THR A 23 2.16 10.86 -8.49
N ASP A 24 1.17 11.10 -9.35
CA ASP A 24 0.96 10.35 -10.59
C ASP A 24 0.82 8.82 -10.35
N SER A 25 0.06 8.43 -9.31
CA SER A 25 -0.21 7.03 -8.93
C SER A 25 1.03 6.27 -8.47
N HIS A 26 1.75 6.78 -7.47
CA HIS A 26 2.88 6.04 -6.91
C HIS A 26 2.48 4.65 -6.40
N ILE A 27 3.29 3.64 -6.76
CA ILE A 27 3.05 2.24 -6.40
C ILE A 27 2.91 2.00 -4.89
N ASP A 28 3.50 2.85 -4.05
CA ASP A 28 3.48 2.71 -2.59
C ASP A 28 2.11 3.00 -1.95
N THR A 29 1.16 3.55 -2.71
CA THR A 29 -0.24 3.72 -2.28
C THR A 29 -1.16 2.62 -2.83
N LEU A 30 -0.68 1.79 -3.77
CA LEU A 30 -1.48 0.84 -4.53
C LEU A 30 -1.16 -0.63 -4.21
N ALA A 31 0.12 -1.02 -4.25
CA ALA A 31 0.54 -2.41 -4.06
C ALA A 31 1.93 -2.50 -3.41
N ARG A 32 2.10 -3.46 -2.49
CA ARG A 32 3.32 -3.62 -1.70
C ARG A 32 3.71 -5.07 -1.56
N PHE A 33 5.00 -5.35 -1.66
CA PHE A 33 5.53 -6.64 -1.23
C PHE A 33 5.46 -6.77 0.29
N CYS A 34 4.77 -7.80 0.78
CA CYS A 34 4.79 -8.22 2.18
C CYS A 34 5.83 -9.31 2.44
N ALA A 35 6.11 -10.11 1.40
CA ALA A 35 7.13 -11.15 1.37
C ALA A 35 7.68 -11.27 -0.06
N PRO A 36 8.79 -11.99 -0.29
CA PRO A 36 9.33 -12.19 -1.64
C PRO A 36 8.33 -12.79 -2.66
N ASP A 37 7.33 -13.54 -2.18
CA ASP A 37 6.30 -14.22 -2.97
C ASP A 37 4.87 -13.69 -2.71
N HIS A 38 4.71 -12.59 -1.95
CA HIS A 38 3.40 -12.11 -1.51
C HIS A 38 3.27 -10.60 -1.66
N ILE A 39 2.24 -10.17 -2.41
CA ILE A 39 1.86 -8.78 -2.60
C ILE A 39 0.53 -8.52 -1.89
N CYS A 40 0.45 -7.47 -1.07
CA CYS A 40 -0.83 -6.89 -0.69
C CYS A 40 -1.16 -5.71 -1.60
N TYR A 41 -2.44 -5.47 -1.86
CA TYR A 41 -2.88 -4.43 -2.79
C TYR A 41 -4.21 -3.81 -2.39
N VAL A 42 -4.46 -2.59 -2.85
CA VAL A 42 -5.72 -1.89 -2.62
C VAL A 42 -6.80 -2.44 -3.55
N ALA A 43 -7.98 -2.74 -3.00
CA ALA A 43 -9.14 -3.15 -3.76
C ALA A 43 -10.35 -2.32 -3.35
N CYS A 44 -11.13 -1.83 -4.33
CA CYS A 44 -12.41 -1.20 -4.08
C CYS A 44 -13.54 -2.19 -4.45
N PRO A 45 -14.36 -2.67 -3.49
CA PRO A 45 -15.47 -3.56 -3.78
C PRO A 45 -16.75 -2.83 -4.21
N ASN A 46 -16.79 -1.49 -4.15
CA ASN A 46 -17.97 -0.71 -4.45
C ASN A 46 -18.03 -0.35 -5.94
N GLU A 47 -18.87 -1.04 -6.72
CA GLU A 47 -19.08 -0.81 -8.16
C GLU A 47 -19.49 0.62 -8.54
N THR A 48 -19.97 1.42 -7.58
CA THR A 48 -20.37 2.82 -7.81
C THR A 48 -19.29 3.83 -7.47
N ASP A 49 -18.16 3.38 -6.91
CA ASP A 49 -17.01 4.23 -6.61
C ASP A 49 -16.17 4.45 -7.88
N GLU A 50 -15.68 5.67 -8.08
CA GLU A 50 -14.85 6.05 -9.24
C GLU A 50 -13.56 5.21 -9.39
N HIS A 51 -13.09 4.59 -8.31
CA HIS A 51 -11.88 3.76 -8.32
C HIS A 51 -12.14 2.31 -8.72
N PHE A 52 -13.41 1.86 -8.75
CA PHE A 52 -13.74 0.44 -8.91
C PHE A 52 -13.09 -0.16 -10.15
N ASP A 53 -13.36 0.39 -11.33
CA ASP A 53 -12.88 -0.15 -12.60
C ASP A 53 -11.35 -0.18 -12.66
N ALA A 54 -10.68 0.90 -12.22
CA ALA A 54 -9.23 0.99 -12.28
C ALA A 54 -8.52 0.05 -11.29
N LEU A 55 -9.03 -0.09 -10.06
CA LEU A 55 -8.46 -1.00 -9.07
C LEU A 55 -8.79 -2.47 -9.38
N GLN A 56 -9.93 -2.74 -10.01
CA GLN A 56 -10.26 -4.08 -10.51
C GLN A 56 -9.31 -4.49 -11.64
N ALA A 57 -9.05 -3.61 -12.61
CA ALA A 57 -8.08 -3.88 -13.68
C ALA A 57 -6.66 -4.10 -13.11
N MET A 58 -6.23 -3.29 -12.13
CA MET A 58 -4.95 -3.49 -11.44
C MET A 58 -4.89 -4.86 -10.73
N ALA A 59 -5.99 -5.29 -10.09
CA ALA A 59 -6.06 -6.60 -9.44
C ALA A 59 -5.92 -7.76 -10.45
N GLU A 60 -6.43 -7.59 -11.67
CA GLU A 60 -6.26 -8.55 -12.77
C GLU A 60 -4.80 -8.60 -13.25
N GLU A 61 -4.14 -7.45 -13.44
CA GLU A 61 -2.71 -7.39 -13.78
C GLU A 61 -1.83 -8.09 -12.73
N LEU A 62 -2.11 -7.87 -11.44
CA LEU A 62 -1.40 -8.52 -10.34
C LEU A 62 -1.53 -10.05 -10.38
N GLN A 63 -2.69 -10.57 -10.82
CA GLN A 63 -2.91 -12.02 -10.98
C GLN A 63 -2.10 -12.62 -12.12
N GLU A 64 -1.66 -11.83 -13.09
CA GLU A 64 -0.80 -12.27 -14.20
C GLU A 64 0.69 -12.31 -13.81
N PHE A 65 1.08 -11.54 -12.79
CA PHE A 65 2.46 -11.53 -12.33
C PHE A 65 2.91 -12.89 -11.78
N ARG A 66 4.19 -13.20 -12.02
CA ARG A 66 4.82 -14.44 -11.58
C ARG A 66 6.07 -14.14 -10.77
N CYS A 67 6.35 -14.93 -9.75
CA CYS A 67 7.63 -15.03 -9.08
C CYS A 67 8.74 -15.45 -10.06
N LYS A 68 10.01 -15.33 -9.63
CA LYS A 68 11.18 -15.68 -10.48
C LYS A 68 11.18 -17.16 -10.91
N ASP A 69 10.59 -18.03 -10.10
CA ASP A 69 10.42 -19.46 -10.36
C ASP A 69 9.19 -19.79 -11.23
N GLY A 70 8.44 -18.77 -11.67
CA GLY A 70 7.26 -18.92 -12.52
C GLY A 70 5.96 -19.21 -11.76
N GLN A 71 5.97 -19.30 -10.43
CA GLN A 71 4.73 -19.43 -9.64
C GLN A 71 3.98 -18.10 -9.57
N PRO A 72 2.64 -18.09 -9.42
CA PRO A 72 1.91 -16.85 -9.16
C PRO A 72 2.30 -16.24 -7.82
N TYR A 73 2.26 -14.91 -7.72
CA TYR A 73 2.34 -14.24 -6.43
C TYR A 73 1.11 -14.60 -5.58
N LYS A 74 1.29 -14.73 -4.27
CA LYS A 74 0.17 -14.67 -3.32
C LYS A 74 -0.32 -13.23 -3.28
N LEU A 75 -1.63 -13.06 -3.32
CA LEU A 75 -2.26 -11.74 -3.34
C LEU A 75 -3.23 -11.60 -2.17
N THR A 76 -3.11 -10.51 -1.42
CA THR A 76 -4.05 -10.15 -0.36
C THR A 76 -4.62 -8.77 -0.61
N ALA A 77 -5.93 -8.69 -0.84
CA ALA A 77 -6.62 -7.41 -0.93
C ALA A 77 -6.66 -6.76 0.46
N LEU A 78 -6.30 -5.48 0.53
CA LEU A 78 -6.48 -4.63 1.69
C LEU A 78 -7.88 -4.01 1.67
N PRO A 79 -8.47 -3.74 2.84
CA PRO A 79 -9.83 -3.20 2.89
C PRO A 79 -9.89 -1.79 2.31
N TRP A 80 -11.01 -1.45 1.68
CA TRP A 80 -11.28 -0.10 1.17
C TRP A 80 -11.77 0.79 2.32
N PRO A 81 -11.02 1.82 2.75
CA PRO A 81 -11.49 2.73 3.79
C PRO A 81 -12.69 3.53 3.28
N ASP A 82 -13.60 3.89 4.19
CA ASP A 82 -14.65 4.86 3.88
C ASP A 82 -14.04 6.15 3.31
N ALA A 83 -14.68 6.72 2.29
CA ALA A 83 -14.18 7.93 1.65
C ALA A 83 -14.10 9.09 2.65
N LEU A 84 -12.92 9.72 2.70
CA LEU A 84 -12.65 10.90 3.50
C LEU A 84 -12.48 12.10 2.58
N TYR A 85 -12.90 13.26 3.07
CA TYR A 85 -12.89 14.50 2.30
C TYR A 85 -12.29 15.63 3.14
N ASP A 86 -11.68 16.60 2.47
CA ASP A 86 -11.22 17.84 3.08
C ASP A 86 -12.36 18.88 3.24
N GLU A 87 -12.00 20.09 3.68
CA GLU A 87 -12.95 21.19 3.88
C GLU A 87 -13.56 21.71 2.57
N ASP A 88 -12.87 21.52 1.44
CA ASP A 88 -13.30 21.92 0.09
C ASP A 88 -14.10 20.81 -0.62
N GLY A 89 -14.28 19.65 0.04
CA GLY A 89 -15.01 18.50 -0.49
C GLY A 89 -14.18 17.63 -1.44
N GLN A 90 -12.86 17.81 -1.49
CA GLN A 90 -11.96 16.96 -2.27
C GLN A 90 -11.69 15.65 -1.53
N ARG A 91 -11.68 14.55 -2.28
CA ARG A 91 -11.43 13.22 -1.72
C ARG A 91 -9.96 13.07 -1.34
N LEU A 92 -9.70 12.56 -0.14
CA LEU A 92 -8.36 12.35 0.39
C LEU A 92 -7.85 10.94 0.02
N PRO A 93 -6.54 10.77 -0.27
CA PRO A 93 -5.96 9.49 -0.70
C PRO A 93 -5.70 8.54 0.48
N ALA A 94 -6.74 8.17 1.22
CA ALA A 94 -6.64 7.21 2.32
C ALA A 94 -6.37 5.80 1.79
N THR A 95 -5.28 5.16 2.24
CA THR A 95 -4.88 3.81 1.83
C THR A 95 -4.04 3.10 2.89
N TYR A 96 -4.46 1.89 3.26
CA TYR A 96 -3.68 1.05 4.17
C TYR A 96 -2.38 0.54 3.56
N ALA A 97 -2.20 0.59 2.23
CA ALA A 97 -0.98 0.14 1.56
C ALA A 97 0.23 1.02 1.90
N ASN A 98 0.02 2.25 2.36
CA ASN A 98 1.11 3.20 2.65
C ASN A 98 1.78 2.97 4.04
N PHE A 99 1.98 1.70 4.41
CA PHE A 99 2.60 1.29 5.66
C PHE A 99 4.14 1.27 5.58
N LEU A 100 4.78 1.37 6.74
CA LEU A 100 6.24 1.24 6.89
C LEU A 100 6.60 -0.03 7.64
N ILE A 101 7.47 -0.85 7.04
CA ILE A 101 8.09 -2.00 7.71
C ILE A 101 9.38 -1.53 8.39
N ILE A 102 9.50 -1.77 9.70
CA ILE A 102 10.73 -1.61 10.48
C ILE A 102 11.12 -2.94 11.12
N ASN A 103 12.32 -3.04 11.68
CA ASN A 103 12.94 -4.31 12.10
C ASN A 103 12.01 -5.29 12.84
N GLU A 104 11.21 -4.81 13.79
CA GLU A 104 10.35 -5.67 14.63
C GLU A 104 8.85 -5.30 14.55
N ALA A 105 8.48 -4.33 13.70
CA ALA A 105 7.12 -3.82 13.64
C ALA A 105 6.72 -3.35 12.24
N VAL A 106 5.42 -3.16 12.03
CA VAL A 106 4.83 -2.50 10.87
C VAL A 106 4.00 -1.32 11.37
N LEU A 107 4.38 -0.11 10.98
CA LEU A 107 3.59 1.09 11.23
C LEU A 107 2.49 1.18 10.16
N LEU A 108 1.25 0.94 10.56
CA LEU A 108 0.08 0.89 9.69
C LEU A 108 -0.68 2.23 9.79
N PRO A 109 -0.86 2.99 8.69
CA PRO A 109 -1.76 4.14 8.72
C PRO A 109 -3.20 3.70 9.00
N VAL A 110 -3.88 4.39 9.91
CA VAL A 110 -5.32 4.24 10.21
C VAL A 110 -6.02 5.59 10.13
N TYR A 111 -7.33 5.56 9.91
CA TYR A 111 -8.10 6.73 9.46
C TYR A 111 -9.34 7.06 10.30
N GLN A 112 -9.51 6.37 11.42
CA GLN A 112 -10.68 6.47 12.31
C GLN A 112 -11.98 6.08 11.61
N VAL A 113 -11.92 4.98 10.84
CA VAL A 113 -13.05 4.37 10.13
C VAL A 113 -13.16 2.90 10.53
N ALA A 114 -14.32 2.27 10.33
CA ALA A 114 -14.56 0.89 10.79
C ALA A 114 -13.59 -0.13 10.17
N GLN A 115 -13.11 0.14 8.95
CA GLN A 115 -12.18 -0.71 8.23
C GLN A 115 -10.77 -0.76 8.83
N ASP A 116 -10.43 0.15 9.74
CA ASP A 116 -9.13 0.17 10.42
C ASP A 116 -8.90 -1.15 11.18
N GLU A 117 -9.94 -1.70 11.82
CA GLU A 117 -9.84 -2.96 12.58
C GLU A 117 -9.51 -4.14 11.68
N GLU A 118 -10.16 -4.19 10.52
CA GLU A 118 -9.93 -5.24 9.53
C GLU A 118 -8.54 -5.11 8.88
N ALA A 119 -8.08 -3.88 8.65
CA ALA A 119 -6.73 -3.62 8.16
C ALA A 119 -5.68 -4.13 9.15
N VAL A 120 -5.84 -3.85 10.45
CA VAL A 120 -4.94 -4.36 11.50
C VAL A 120 -4.93 -5.88 11.53
N ARG A 121 -6.11 -6.52 11.43
CA ARG A 121 -6.22 -7.99 11.41
C ARG A 121 -5.47 -8.60 10.23
N ILE A 122 -5.74 -8.13 9.01
CA ILE A 122 -5.08 -8.63 7.79
C ILE A 122 -3.57 -8.42 7.87
N MET A 123 -3.13 -7.23 8.30
CA MET A 123 -1.71 -6.94 8.41
C MET A 123 -1.01 -7.80 9.46
N SER A 124 -1.70 -8.16 10.54
CA SER A 124 -1.17 -9.09 11.56
C SER A 124 -0.98 -10.50 11.00
N GLU A 125 -1.86 -10.93 10.09
CA GLU A 125 -1.72 -12.22 9.38
C GLU A 125 -0.59 -12.19 8.34
N LEU A 126 -0.40 -11.05 7.67
CA LEU A 126 0.67 -10.87 6.68
C LEU A 126 2.06 -10.78 7.34
N PHE A 127 2.16 -10.27 8.56
CA PHE A 127 3.41 -10.09 9.29
C PHE A 127 3.36 -10.74 10.68
N PRO A 128 3.28 -12.08 10.78
CA PRO A 128 3.07 -12.78 12.05
C PRO A 128 4.21 -12.60 13.06
N ASP A 129 5.41 -12.26 12.59
CA ASP A 129 6.61 -12.06 13.41
C ASP A 129 6.88 -10.57 13.74
N ARG A 130 5.93 -9.68 13.44
CA ARG A 130 6.07 -8.22 13.68
C ARG A 130 4.88 -7.68 14.44
N GLU A 131 5.12 -6.70 15.30
CA GLU A 131 4.05 -5.92 15.93
C GLU A 131 3.37 -5.01 14.90
N ILE A 132 2.04 -5.04 14.81
CA ILE A 132 1.28 -4.08 14.00
C ILE A 132 0.94 -2.87 14.87
N VAL A 133 1.52 -1.71 14.53
CA VAL A 133 1.33 -0.46 15.27
C VAL A 133 0.46 0.48 14.44
N PRO A 134 -0.84 0.64 14.78
CA PRO A 134 -1.71 1.57 14.06
C PRO A 134 -1.36 3.03 14.41
N ILE A 135 -1.20 3.86 13.38
CA ILE A 135 -0.89 5.29 13.50
C ILE A 135 -1.98 6.11 12.82
N ASN A 136 -2.60 7.04 13.55
CA ASN A 136 -3.61 7.92 12.97
C ASN A 136 -2.96 8.86 11.93
N CYS A 137 -3.25 8.60 10.65
CA CYS A 137 -2.67 9.33 9.52
C CYS A 137 -3.65 10.28 8.85
N ARG A 138 -4.84 10.53 9.43
CA ARG A 138 -5.76 11.58 8.94
C ARG A 138 -5.05 12.93 8.75
N PRO A 139 -4.22 13.42 9.70
CA PRO A 139 -3.52 14.70 9.50
C PRO A 139 -2.54 14.69 8.32
N LEU A 140 -1.97 13.54 7.97
CA LEU A 140 -1.01 13.42 6.86
C LEU A 140 -1.73 13.45 5.51
N ILE A 141 -2.83 12.71 5.37
CA ILE A 141 -3.54 12.63 4.08
C ILE A 141 -4.18 13.97 3.68
N HIS A 142 -4.39 14.91 4.61
CA HIS A 142 -4.72 16.31 4.31
C HIS A 142 -3.60 17.07 3.57
N GLN A 143 -2.42 16.47 3.45
CA GLN A 143 -1.30 16.95 2.62
C GLN A 143 -0.98 15.94 1.50
N HIS A 144 -1.99 15.16 1.08
CA HIS A 144 -1.94 14.22 -0.05
C HIS A 144 -0.90 13.09 0.04
N GLY A 145 -0.33 12.86 1.23
CA GLY A 145 0.62 11.77 1.48
C GLY A 145 0.31 11.06 2.80
N SER A 146 0.77 9.83 2.95
CA SER A 146 0.57 9.05 4.19
C SER A 146 1.92 8.67 4.81
N LEU A 147 1.92 7.73 5.76
CA LEU A 147 3.03 7.42 6.64
C LEU A 147 4.33 7.05 5.89
N HIS A 148 4.25 6.20 4.87
CA HIS A 148 5.43 5.76 4.13
C HIS A 148 6.11 6.93 3.40
N CYS A 149 5.33 7.86 2.84
CA CYS A 149 5.81 8.98 2.03
C CYS A 149 6.77 9.93 2.78
N ILE A 150 6.70 9.98 4.11
CA ILE A 150 7.53 10.86 4.95
C ILE A 150 8.73 10.13 5.59
N THR A 151 9.02 8.91 5.15
CA THR A 151 10.04 8.04 5.76
C THR A 151 11.02 7.49 4.75
N MET A 152 12.23 7.16 5.21
CA MET A 152 13.23 6.47 4.42
C MET A 152 14.07 5.58 5.34
N GLN A 153 14.01 4.27 5.13
CA GLN A 153 14.79 3.31 5.90
C GLN A 153 16.26 3.33 5.47
N ILE A 154 17.15 3.21 6.46
CA ILE A 154 18.59 3.04 6.22
C ILE A 154 18.97 1.65 6.73
N PRO A 155 19.44 0.74 5.86
CA PRO A 155 19.85 -0.60 6.26
C PRO A 155 20.96 -0.60 7.30
N GLU A 156 20.99 -1.63 8.14
CA GLU A 156 22.08 -1.86 9.09
C GLU A 156 23.44 -1.88 8.37
N GLY A 157 24.45 -1.23 8.97
CA GLY A 157 25.81 -1.13 8.43
C GLY A 157 26.06 0.07 7.52
N VAL A 158 25.04 0.82 7.10
CA VAL A 158 25.22 2.05 6.30
C VAL A 158 25.67 3.23 7.16
N LEU A 159 25.02 3.45 8.31
CA LEU A 159 25.42 4.47 9.27
C LEU A 159 26.47 3.89 10.23
N LYS A 160 27.52 4.66 10.48
CA LYS A 160 28.44 4.40 11.60
C LYS A 160 27.83 5.05 12.85
N VAL A 161 27.01 4.29 13.56
CA VAL A 161 26.46 4.70 14.86
C VAL A 161 27.40 4.25 15.97
#